data_AF-A0A315BPJ7-F1
#
_entry.id   AF-A0A315BPJ7-F1
#
_cell.length_a   1.000
_cell.length_b   1.000
_cell.length_c   1.000
_cell.angle_alpha   90.00
_cell.angle_beta   90.00
_cell.angle_gamma   90.00
#
_symmetry.space_group_name_H-M   'P 1'
#
loop_
_entity.id
_entity.type
_entity.pdbx_description
1 polymer ?
#
loop_
_entity_poly.entity_id
_entity_poly.type
_entity_poly.pdbx_seq_one_letter_code
_entity_poly.pdbx_strand_id
1 'polypeptide(L)'
;MALSSGRIGPEVTLDPQALKAEDKRLASLAVSEAIEHLAEREQAFTVANLEKTAALMGKSVIEDVKAAIEDHREGHMILGRDGMPSGATWLTTQKALNAEKELVSTIVEGFGKGQAVLSSSSEFDQMLSEFETKKSQALGIDFKLSGEQVNAAKNTLMHQDKFQAIQGDAGTGKTAALEFVREVAERKGWNIQGVATTSSAAEELQASSGIKSNTIAGFFADRNNATKDLSMEIEALKYKLQTAGQGRDPAAPRIEVKHLEAKSFDLNFGTNRYTFDHKTESVYKSDGGLMSRVAGLLLDAAEKHRGGAEKLTGEASTLGERLKVFASEKVVGLAESLGEKMISYEKVGVVEAQA
;
A
#
# COMPACT_ATOMS: atom_id res chain seq x y z
N MET A 1 -58.84 -1.88 63.02
CA MET A 1 -58.83 -0.70 62.13
C MET A 1 -57.52 0.04 62.34
N ALA A 2 -56.53 -0.19 61.48
CA ALA A 2 -55.29 0.60 61.39
C ALA A 2 -54.61 0.19 60.07
N LEU A 3 -54.81 0.99 59.01
CA LEU A 3 -54.07 0.86 57.77
C LEU A 3 -52.77 1.65 57.92
N SER A 4 -51.65 0.94 58.07
CA SER A 4 -50.31 1.53 58.10
C SER A 4 -49.83 1.78 56.67
N SER A 5 -49.69 3.06 56.34
CA SER A 5 -49.06 3.63 55.15
C SER A 5 -47.76 2.91 54.75
N GLY A 6 -47.72 2.40 53.53
CA GLY A 6 -46.50 1.92 52.88
C GLY A 6 -45.64 3.11 52.44
N ARG A 7 -44.38 3.13 52.89
CA ARG A 7 -43.36 4.08 52.44
C ARG A 7 -43.02 3.79 50.98
N ILE A 8 -43.34 4.74 50.10
CA ILE A 8 -42.84 4.82 48.74
C ILE A 8 -41.31 5.02 48.83
N GLY A 9 -40.52 4.21 48.10
CA GLY A 9 -39.06 4.34 48.04
C GLY A 9 -38.63 5.72 47.53
N PRO A 10 -37.36 6.11 47.68
CA PRO A 10 -36.89 7.43 47.27
C PRO A 10 -37.11 7.61 45.77
N GLU A 11 -37.85 8.66 45.44
CA GLU A 11 -38.07 9.14 44.07
C GLU A 11 -36.70 9.49 43.48
N VAL A 12 -36.28 8.74 42.45
CA VAL A 12 -35.04 9.00 41.72
C VAL A 12 -35.24 10.32 40.97
N THR A 13 -34.83 11.41 41.61
CA THR A 13 -34.83 12.75 41.01
C THR A 13 -33.64 12.84 40.07
N LEU A 14 -33.87 12.56 38.79
CA LEU A 14 -32.87 12.74 37.75
C LEU A 14 -32.55 14.24 37.64
N ASP A 15 -31.26 14.61 37.72
CA ASP A 15 -30.81 15.99 37.56
C ASP A 15 -31.11 16.49 36.14
N PRO A 16 -31.96 17.53 35.97
CA PRO A 16 -32.32 18.06 34.66
C PRO A 16 -31.12 18.58 33.85
N GLN A 17 -30.02 18.99 34.51
CA GLN A 17 -28.81 19.43 33.79
C GLN A 17 -28.04 18.23 33.22
N ALA A 18 -27.95 17.13 33.99
CA ALA A 18 -27.32 15.90 33.53
C ALA A 18 -28.08 15.26 32.35
N LEU A 19 -29.42 15.26 32.39
CA LEU A 19 -30.26 14.82 31.28
C LEU A 19 -30.01 15.62 30.00
N LYS A 20 -30.00 16.96 30.09
CA LYS A 20 -29.70 17.83 28.94
C LYS A 20 -28.29 17.64 28.38
N ALA A 21 -27.30 17.40 29.24
CA ALA A 21 -25.94 17.12 28.81
C ALA A 21 -25.85 15.78 28.07
N GLU A 22 -26.58 14.77 28.53
CA GLU A 22 -26.65 13.46 27.88
C GLU A 22 -27.38 13.53 26.53
N ASP A 23 -28.50 14.27 26.45
CA ASP A 23 -29.23 14.46 25.20
C ASP A 23 -28.36 15.12 24.12
N LYS A 24 -27.57 16.14 24.50
CA LYS A 24 -26.57 16.76 23.61
C LYS A 24 -25.49 15.79 23.17
N ARG A 25 -24.98 14.97 24.09
CA ARG A 25 -23.97 13.95 23.79
C ARG A 25 -24.50 12.93 22.77
N LEU A 26 -25.74 12.47 22.96
CA LEU A 26 -26.41 11.55 22.04
C LEU A 26 -26.63 12.19 20.66
N ALA A 27 -27.03 13.46 20.60
CA ALA A 27 -27.16 14.19 19.35
C ALA A 27 -25.81 14.30 18.60
N SER A 28 -24.72 14.61 19.31
CA SER A 28 -23.38 14.64 18.73
C SER A 28 -22.97 13.28 18.15
N LEU A 29 -23.20 12.19 18.90
CA LEU A 29 -22.88 10.84 18.44
C LEU A 29 -23.70 10.47 17.18
N ALA A 30 -24.99 10.80 17.18
CA ALA A 30 -25.88 10.54 16.05
C ALA A 30 -25.47 11.32 14.80
N VAL A 31 -24.99 12.56 14.95
CA VAL A 31 -24.44 13.33 13.84
C VAL A 31 -23.15 12.71 13.31
N SER A 32 -22.23 12.27 14.17
CA SER A 32 -21.01 11.58 13.73
C SER A 32 -21.32 10.29 12.96
N GLU A 33 -22.27 9.48 13.46
CA GLU A 33 -22.68 8.24 12.80
C GLU A 33 -23.39 8.52 11.46
N ALA A 34 -24.24 9.54 11.41
CA ALA A 34 -24.89 9.97 10.19
C ALA A 34 -23.89 10.51 9.14
N ILE A 35 -22.84 11.22 9.56
CA ILE A 35 -21.75 11.66 8.69
C ILE A 35 -21.05 10.45 8.06
N GLU A 36 -20.63 9.47 8.87
CA GLU A 36 -19.97 8.26 8.35
C GLU A 36 -20.90 7.48 7.41
N HIS A 37 -22.18 7.33 7.76
CA HIS A 37 -23.15 6.63 6.93
C HIS A 37 -23.36 7.30 5.56
N LEU A 38 -23.48 8.63 5.52
CA LEU A 38 -23.67 9.37 4.28
C LEU A 38 -22.37 9.42 3.46
N ALA A 39 -21.23 9.64 4.12
CA ALA A 39 -19.93 9.75 3.47
C ALA A 39 -19.39 8.43 2.89
N GLU A 40 -19.92 7.29 3.33
CA GLU A 40 -19.59 5.97 2.74
C GLU A 40 -20.01 5.90 1.27
N ARG A 41 -21.12 6.53 0.90
CA ARG A 41 -21.74 6.40 -0.43
C ARG A 41 -21.63 7.66 -1.27
N GLU A 42 -21.61 8.82 -0.63
CA GLU A 42 -21.64 10.12 -1.29
C GLU A 42 -20.44 10.98 -0.89
N GLN A 43 -19.82 11.65 -1.87
CA GLN A 43 -18.73 12.60 -1.62
C GLN A 43 -19.21 13.93 -1.00
N ALA A 44 -20.50 14.22 -1.14
CA ALA A 44 -21.13 15.40 -0.58
C ALA A 44 -22.62 15.13 -0.34
N PHE A 45 -23.17 15.72 0.72
CA PHE A 45 -24.56 15.54 1.12
C PHE A 45 -25.14 16.88 1.59
N THR A 46 -26.47 17.01 1.57
CA THR A 46 -27.11 18.25 2.03
C THR A 46 -27.24 18.30 3.55
N VAL A 47 -27.27 19.51 4.11
CA VAL A 47 -27.59 19.72 5.54
C VAL A 47 -28.91 19.04 5.91
N ALA A 48 -29.93 19.16 5.07
CA ALA A 48 -31.24 18.54 5.31
C ALA A 48 -31.18 17.00 5.38
N ASN A 49 -30.34 16.36 4.55
CA ASN A 49 -30.17 14.91 4.59
C ASN A 49 -29.41 14.47 5.85
N LEU A 50 -28.40 15.25 6.26
CA LEU A 50 -27.68 15.00 7.50
C LEU A 50 -28.59 15.15 8.73
N GLU A 51 -29.35 16.24 8.81
CA GLU A 51 -30.32 16.49 9.89
C GLU A 51 -31.33 15.35 10.02
N LYS A 52 -31.93 14.95 8.88
CA LYS A 52 -32.90 13.84 8.82
C LYS A 52 -32.27 12.54 9.30
N THR A 53 -31.08 12.21 8.81
CA THR A 53 -30.41 10.94 9.12
C THR A 53 -30.02 10.89 10.60
N ALA A 54 -29.40 11.95 11.12
CA ALA A 54 -29.01 12.04 12.54
C ALA A 54 -30.21 11.98 13.49
N ALA A 55 -31.30 12.69 13.17
CA ALA A 55 -32.52 12.66 13.99
C ALA A 55 -33.14 11.25 14.05
N LEU A 56 -33.11 10.49 12.94
CA LEU A 56 -33.60 9.12 12.90
C LEU A 56 -32.71 8.14 13.66
N MET A 57 -31.38 8.33 13.63
CA MET A 57 -30.41 7.47 14.31
C MET A 57 -30.40 7.70 15.83
N GLY A 58 -30.33 8.95 16.26
CA GLY A 58 -30.19 9.30 17.68
C GLY A 58 -31.48 9.36 18.47
N LYS A 59 -32.65 9.39 17.80
CA LYS A 59 -33.94 9.80 18.40
C LYS A 59 -33.84 11.11 19.18
N SER A 60 -32.91 11.97 18.78
CA SER A 60 -32.61 13.25 19.42
C SER A 60 -33.51 14.36 18.89
N VAL A 61 -33.65 15.43 19.67
CA VAL A 61 -34.43 16.60 19.27
C VAL A 61 -33.68 17.36 18.16
N ILE A 62 -34.40 17.92 17.19
CA ILE A 62 -33.80 18.57 16.01
C ILE A 62 -32.91 19.77 16.38
N GLU A 63 -33.22 20.50 17.45
CA GLU A 63 -32.41 21.62 17.92
C GLU A 63 -31.01 21.18 18.39
N ASP A 64 -30.92 20.05 19.11
CA ASP A 64 -29.63 19.52 19.57
C ASP A 64 -28.82 18.94 18.40
N VAL A 65 -29.49 18.34 17.41
CA VAL A 65 -28.86 17.88 16.16
C VAL A 65 -28.26 19.05 15.39
N LYS A 66 -28.99 20.17 15.26
CA LYS A 66 -28.49 21.37 14.57
C LYS A 66 -27.28 21.98 15.28
N ALA A 67 -27.31 22.05 16.61
CA ALA A 67 -26.16 22.50 17.40
C ALA A 67 -24.94 21.58 17.18
N ALA A 68 -25.16 20.26 17.24
CA ALA A 68 -24.11 19.28 17.00
C ALA A 68 -23.52 19.36 15.58
N ILE A 69 -24.34 19.63 14.56
CA ILE A 69 -23.85 19.86 13.18
C ILE A 69 -22.92 21.07 13.15
N GLU A 70 -23.28 22.17 13.80
CA GLU A 70 -22.41 23.36 13.84
C GLU A 70 -21.10 23.08 14.59
N ASP A 71 -21.15 22.34 15.71
CA ASP A 71 -19.94 21.91 16.43
C ASP A 71 -19.00 21.09 15.52
N HIS A 72 -19.55 20.21 14.66
CA HIS A 72 -18.76 19.42 13.71
C HIS A 72 -18.21 20.27 12.55
N ARG A 73 -18.87 21.39 12.20
CA ARG A 73 -18.35 22.37 11.23
C ARG A 73 -17.22 23.20 11.83
N GLU A 74 -17.39 23.69 13.04
CA GLU A 74 -16.35 24.40 13.78
C GLU A 74 -15.13 23.50 14.02
N GLY A 75 -15.36 22.21 14.34
CA GLY A 75 -14.32 21.18 14.46
C GLY A 75 -13.72 20.69 13.14
N HIS A 76 -14.15 21.23 11.99
CA HIS A 76 -13.66 20.90 10.64
C HIS A 76 -13.84 19.42 10.24
N MET A 77 -14.73 18.68 10.90
CA MET A 77 -15.10 17.33 10.47
C MET A 77 -15.93 17.37 9.18
N ILE A 78 -16.81 18.37 9.09
CA ILE A 78 -17.61 18.68 7.91
C ILE A 78 -17.38 20.11 7.45
N LEU A 79 -17.44 20.30 6.13
CA LEU A 79 -17.10 21.56 5.46
C LEU A 79 -18.18 21.89 4.44
N GLY A 80 -18.43 23.18 4.22
CA GLY A 80 -19.31 23.63 3.16
C GLY A 80 -18.74 23.26 1.78
N ARG A 81 -19.60 22.82 0.87
CA ARG A 81 -19.25 22.52 -0.53
C ARG A 81 -20.02 23.43 -1.48
N ASP A 82 -19.30 24.28 -2.19
CA ASP A 82 -19.87 25.16 -3.21
C ASP A 82 -19.97 24.46 -4.57
N GLY A 83 -20.72 25.06 -5.50
CA GLY A 83 -20.82 24.60 -6.89
C GLY A 83 -21.74 23.40 -7.12
N MET A 84 -22.48 22.97 -6.09
CA MET A 84 -23.48 21.91 -6.18
C MET A 84 -24.82 22.43 -6.73
N PRO A 85 -25.71 21.55 -7.27
CA PRO A 85 -27.01 21.94 -7.82
C PRO A 85 -27.81 22.86 -6.87
N SER A 86 -28.39 23.92 -7.44
CA SER A 86 -28.83 25.10 -6.70
C SER A 86 -30.02 24.84 -5.76
N GLY A 87 -29.96 25.42 -4.56
CA GLY A 87 -31.09 25.56 -3.63
C GLY A 87 -30.87 24.99 -2.22
N ALA A 88 -29.84 24.18 -2.02
CA ALA A 88 -29.52 23.57 -0.73
C ALA A 88 -28.08 23.90 -0.29
N THR A 89 -27.85 23.91 1.02
CA THR A 89 -26.49 23.93 1.59
C THR A 89 -25.91 22.52 1.54
N TRP A 90 -24.77 22.39 0.88
CA TRP A 90 -24.05 21.13 0.73
C TRP A 90 -22.85 21.07 1.68
N LEU A 91 -22.61 19.89 2.19
CA LEU A 91 -21.53 19.55 3.10
C LEU A 91 -20.69 18.43 2.48
N THR A 92 -19.42 18.39 2.85
CA THR A 92 -18.50 17.28 2.59
C THR A 92 -17.67 17.04 3.85
N THR A 93 -16.92 15.94 3.90
CA THR A 93 -16.07 15.61 5.05
C THR A 93 -14.62 15.96 4.78
N GLN A 94 -13.84 16.25 5.84
CA GLN A 94 -12.39 16.43 5.69
C GLN A 94 -11.72 15.17 5.11
N LYS A 95 -12.22 13.99 5.47
CA LYS A 95 -11.78 12.70 4.94
C LYS A 95 -11.96 12.62 3.42
N ALA A 96 -13.13 13.00 2.90
CA ALA A 96 -13.40 13.03 1.45
C ALA A 96 -12.48 14.02 0.72
N LEU A 97 -12.29 15.23 1.26
CA LEU A 97 -11.38 16.21 0.68
C LEU A 97 -9.92 15.75 0.69
N ASN A 98 -9.48 15.08 1.76
CA ASN A 98 -8.13 14.54 1.83
C ASN A 98 -7.92 13.45 0.77
N ALA A 99 -8.90 12.56 0.59
CA ALA A 99 -8.85 11.54 -0.45
C ALA A 99 -8.82 12.16 -1.86
N GLU A 100 -9.59 13.23 -2.12
CA GLU A 100 -9.56 13.95 -3.40
C GLU A 100 -8.19 14.61 -3.65
N LYS A 101 -7.62 15.26 -2.63
CA LYS A 101 -6.27 15.85 -2.72
C LYS A 101 -5.21 14.80 -3.00
N GLU A 102 -5.26 13.68 -2.31
CA GLU A 102 -4.33 12.56 -2.48
C GLU A 102 -4.44 11.97 -3.89
N LEU A 103 -5.67 11.78 -4.39
CA LEU A 103 -5.93 11.31 -5.74
C LEU A 103 -5.30 12.25 -6.77
N VAL A 104 -5.55 13.55 -6.66
CA VAL A 104 -4.99 14.55 -7.59
C VAL A 104 -3.46 14.58 -7.51
N SER A 105 -2.88 14.59 -6.30
CA SER A 105 -1.42 14.56 -6.12
C SER A 105 -0.82 13.32 -6.76
N THR A 106 -1.43 12.16 -6.52
CA THR A 106 -0.97 10.88 -7.08
C THR A 106 -0.99 10.89 -8.61
N ILE A 107 -2.05 11.42 -9.23
CA ILE A 107 -2.13 11.53 -10.69
C ILE A 107 -1.04 12.46 -11.22
N VAL A 108 -0.88 13.65 -10.63
CA VAL A 108 0.11 14.65 -11.07
C VAL A 108 1.53 14.11 -10.92
N GLU A 109 1.83 13.46 -9.80
CA GLU A 109 3.12 12.80 -9.55
C GLU A 109 3.37 11.62 -10.51
N GLY A 110 2.31 11.06 -11.10
CA GLY A 110 2.39 9.98 -12.08
C GLY A 110 2.84 10.42 -13.48
N PHE A 111 2.80 11.72 -13.80
CA PHE A 111 3.22 12.22 -15.10
C PHE A 111 4.72 12.02 -15.32
N GLY A 112 5.09 11.40 -16.45
CA GLY A 112 6.48 11.06 -16.77
C GLY A 112 7.12 10.02 -15.84
N LYS A 113 6.36 9.36 -14.96
CA LYS A 113 6.86 8.33 -14.02
C LYS A 113 6.45 6.89 -14.41
N GLY A 114 5.81 6.72 -15.55
CA GLY A 114 5.48 5.42 -16.12
C GLY A 114 6.73 4.70 -16.62
N GLN A 115 6.65 3.37 -16.63
CA GLN A 115 7.66 2.51 -17.23
C GLN A 115 7.09 1.98 -18.55
N ALA A 116 7.64 2.46 -19.67
CA ALA A 116 7.24 1.99 -20.98
C ALA A 116 7.67 0.52 -21.16
N VAL A 117 6.73 -0.35 -21.54
CA VAL A 117 6.97 -1.76 -21.85
C VAL A 117 7.80 -1.90 -23.13
N LEU A 118 7.51 -1.05 -24.11
CA LEU A 118 8.22 -0.97 -25.40
C LEU A 118 8.85 0.40 -25.58
N SER A 119 10.09 0.42 -26.06
CA SER A 119 10.82 1.67 -26.35
C SER A 119 10.90 1.99 -27.85
N SER A 120 10.67 1.02 -28.74
CA SER A 120 10.76 1.22 -30.19
C SER A 120 9.40 1.07 -30.87
N SER A 121 9.04 2.03 -31.74
CA SER A 121 7.83 1.92 -32.57
C SER A 121 7.95 0.79 -33.60
N SER A 122 9.15 0.50 -34.11
CA SER A 122 9.35 -0.61 -35.06
C SER A 122 9.07 -1.97 -34.42
N GLU A 123 9.41 -2.11 -33.13
CA GLU A 123 9.15 -3.33 -32.37
C GLU A 123 7.65 -3.48 -32.10
N PHE A 124 6.95 -2.39 -31.79
CA PHE A 124 5.50 -2.38 -31.66
C PHE A 124 4.83 -2.86 -32.95
N ASP A 125 5.21 -2.30 -34.09
CA ASP A 125 4.60 -2.63 -35.40
C ASP A 125 4.86 -4.11 -35.77
N GLN A 126 6.05 -4.63 -35.46
CA GLN A 126 6.36 -6.05 -35.63
C GLN A 126 5.46 -6.93 -34.77
N MET A 127 5.36 -6.64 -33.47
CA MET A 127 4.54 -7.41 -32.54
C MET A 127 3.06 -7.35 -32.90
N LEU A 128 2.58 -6.20 -33.37
CA LEU A 128 1.21 -6.02 -33.86
C LEU A 128 0.94 -6.92 -35.07
N SER A 129 1.83 -6.90 -36.08
CA SER A 129 1.69 -7.75 -37.26
C SER A 129 1.70 -9.24 -36.92
N GLU A 130 2.55 -9.67 -35.98
CA GLU A 130 2.58 -11.05 -35.49
C GLU A 130 1.28 -11.44 -34.79
N PHE A 131 0.74 -10.56 -33.93
CA PHE A 131 -0.51 -10.77 -33.23
C PHE A 131 -1.69 -10.89 -34.20
N GLU A 132 -1.83 -9.96 -35.15
CA GLU A 132 -2.89 -9.97 -36.16
C GLU A 132 -2.83 -11.24 -37.02
N THR A 133 -1.62 -11.66 -37.44
CA THR A 133 -1.42 -12.90 -38.20
C THR A 133 -1.87 -14.13 -37.42
N LYS A 134 -1.40 -14.26 -36.17
CA LYS A 134 -1.73 -15.37 -35.28
C LYS A 134 -3.24 -15.44 -35.03
N LYS A 135 -3.87 -14.31 -34.77
CA LYS A 135 -5.31 -14.23 -34.50
C LYS A 135 -6.15 -14.50 -35.74
N SER A 136 -5.70 -14.03 -36.90
CA SER A 136 -6.34 -14.33 -38.18
C SER A 136 -6.32 -15.84 -38.48
N GLN A 137 -5.19 -16.51 -38.23
CA GLN A 137 -5.08 -17.96 -38.37
C GLN A 137 -5.98 -18.72 -37.40
N ALA A 138 -6.07 -18.28 -36.14
CA ALA A 138 -6.91 -18.91 -35.13
C ALA A 138 -8.41 -18.78 -35.44
N LEU A 139 -8.84 -17.64 -35.99
CA LEU A 139 -10.24 -17.38 -36.34
C LEU A 139 -10.61 -17.85 -37.74
N GLY A 140 -9.64 -18.13 -38.61
CA GLY A 140 -9.87 -18.47 -40.01
C GLY A 140 -10.38 -17.30 -40.87
N ILE A 141 -10.27 -16.06 -40.38
CA ILE A 141 -10.70 -14.82 -41.04
C ILE A 141 -9.59 -13.76 -40.91
N ASP A 142 -9.52 -12.80 -41.83
CA ASP A 142 -8.60 -11.66 -41.69
C ASP A 142 -9.03 -10.82 -40.47
N PHE A 143 -8.16 -10.78 -39.45
CA PHE A 143 -8.37 -10.05 -38.22
C PHE A 143 -7.35 -8.91 -38.13
N LYS A 144 -7.85 -7.69 -37.95
CA LYS A 144 -7.05 -6.50 -37.69
C LYS A 144 -7.64 -5.67 -36.58
N LEU A 145 -6.77 -5.07 -35.77
CA LEU A 145 -7.19 -4.08 -34.79
C LEU A 145 -7.59 -2.79 -35.50
N SER A 146 -8.60 -2.11 -34.98
CA SER A 146 -8.95 -0.77 -35.48
C SER A 146 -7.84 0.24 -35.13
N GLY A 147 -7.75 1.35 -35.87
CA GLY A 147 -6.76 2.39 -35.57
C GLY A 147 -6.86 2.93 -34.14
N GLU A 148 -8.08 3.00 -33.59
CA GLU A 148 -8.31 3.40 -32.20
C GLU A 148 -7.79 2.36 -31.21
N GLN A 149 -7.99 1.06 -31.48
CA GLN A 149 -7.48 -0.03 -30.67
C GLN A 149 -5.95 -0.08 -30.71
N VAL A 150 -5.35 0.14 -31.88
CA VAL A 150 -3.89 0.23 -32.05
C VAL A 150 -3.34 1.41 -31.27
N ASN A 151 -3.97 2.59 -31.34
CA ASN A 151 -3.55 3.77 -30.58
C ASN A 151 -3.67 3.54 -29.07
N ALA A 152 -4.76 2.91 -28.60
CA ALA A 152 -4.94 2.56 -27.19
C ALA A 152 -3.86 1.59 -26.70
N ALA A 153 -3.55 0.55 -27.47
CA ALA A 153 -2.48 -0.39 -27.15
C ALA A 153 -1.09 0.28 -27.17
N LYS A 154 -0.84 1.14 -28.17
CA LYS A 154 0.41 1.89 -28.29
C LYS A 154 0.64 2.80 -27.08
N ASN A 155 -0.37 3.56 -26.67
CA ASN A 155 -0.28 4.38 -25.47
C ASN A 155 0.01 3.51 -24.25
N THR A 156 -0.78 2.45 -24.04
CA THR A 156 -0.61 1.56 -22.88
C THR A 156 0.81 0.99 -22.78
N LEU A 157 1.39 0.57 -23.91
CA LEU A 157 2.69 -0.10 -23.94
C LEU A 157 3.89 0.86 -23.98
N MET A 158 3.71 2.10 -24.42
CA MET A 158 4.83 3.00 -24.74
C MET A 158 4.80 4.35 -24.03
N HIS A 159 3.67 4.76 -23.46
CA HIS A 159 3.57 6.07 -22.82
C HIS A 159 4.41 6.13 -21.54
N GLN A 160 4.92 7.34 -21.24
CA GLN A 160 5.78 7.59 -20.07
C GLN A 160 4.98 7.95 -18.82
N ASP A 161 3.65 7.89 -18.87
CA ASP A 161 2.81 8.24 -17.72
C ASP A 161 2.39 6.98 -16.98
N LYS A 162 2.40 7.06 -15.65
CA LYS A 162 2.06 5.92 -14.79
C LYS A 162 0.58 5.56 -14.87
N PHE A 163 -0.28 6.56 -14.97
CA PHE A 163 -1.73 6.38 -15.04
C PHE A 163 -2.21 6.75 -16.43
N GLN A 164 -2.93 5.84 -17.07
CA GLN A 164 -3.45 6.02 -18.41
C GLN A 164 -4.93 5.61 -18.42
N ALA A 165 -5.75 6.40 -19.09
CA ALA A 165 -7.18 6.14 -19.24
C ALA A 165 -7.51 5.81 -20.70
N ILE A 166 -8.21 4.71 -20.91
CA ILE A 166 -8.78 4.34 -22.21
C ILE A 166 -10.30 4.42 -22.10
N GLN A 167 -10.90 5.27 -22.92
CA GLN A 167 -12.35 5.38 -23.05
C GLN A 167 -12.78 4.77 -24.39
N GLY A 168 -13.90 4.05 -24.39
CA GLY A 168 -14.56 3.59 -25.60
C GLY A 168 -15.98 3.16 -25.32
N ASP A 169 -16.86 3.28 -26.30
CA ASP A 169 -18.28 2.92 -26.16
C ASP A 169 -18.47 1.41 -25.91
N ALA A 170 -19.66 1.03 -25.44
CA ALA A 170 -20.00 -0.38 -25.27
C ALA A 170 -19.88 -1.13 -26.61
N GLY A 171 -19.25 -2.29 -26.61
CA GLY A 171 -19.10 -3.13 -27.82
C GLY A 171 -18.00 -2.70 -28.80
N THR A 172 -17.20 -1.66 -28.52
CA THR A 172 -16.12 -1.17 -29.42
C THR A 172 -14.86 -2.04 -29.46
N GLY A 173 -14.87 -3.23 -28.85
CA GLY A 173 -13.76 -4.18 -28.92
C GLY A 173 -12.52 -3.81 -28.09
N LYS A 174 -12.67 -3.01 -27.02
CA LYS A 174 -11.59 -2.67 -26.05
C LYS A 174 -10.77 -3.89 -25.62
N THR A 175 -11.45 -5.01 -25.42
CA THR A 175 -10.84 -6.27 -25.04
C THR A 175 -9.80 -6.78 -26.03
N ALA A 176 -10.04 -6.65 -27.34
CA ALA A 176 -9.08 -7.12 -28.34
C ALA A 176 -7.76 -6.35 -28.25
N ALA A 177 -7.82 -5.05 -27.94
CA ALA A 177 -6.63 -4.25 -27.66
C ALA A 177 -5.94 -4.71 -26.36
N LEU A 178 -6.70 -5.01 -25.31
CA LEU A 178 -6.15 -5.53 -24.04
C LEU A 178 -5.49 -6.90 -24.19
N GLU A 179 -6.02 -7.78 -25.04
CA GLU A 179 -5.40 -9.08 -25.34
C GLU A 179 -4.03 -8.89 -26.01
N PHE A 180 -3.93 -7.97 -26.97
CA PHE A 180 -2.66 -7.62 -27.59
C PHE A 180 -1.68 -7.02 -26.59
N VAL A 181 -2.13 -6.07 -25.75
CA VAL A 181 -1.32 -5.50 -24.66
C VAL A 181 -0.80 -6.59 -23.74
N ARG A 182 -1.66 -7.55 -23.37
CA ARG A 182 -1.29 -8.69 -22.52
C ARG A 182 -0.16 -9.49 -23.15
N GLU A 183 -0.34 -9.92 -24.40
CA GLU A 183 0.65 -10.74 -25.10
C GLU A 183 2.01 -10.03 -25.21
N VAL A 184 2.02 -8.72 -25.52
CA VAL A 184 3.27 -7.95 -25.60
C VAL A 184 3.95 -7.81 -24.24
N ALA A 185 3.21 -7.44 -23.20
CA ALA A 185 3.80 -7.20 -21.89
C ALA A 185 4.29 -8.52 -21.24
N GLU A 186 3.55 -9.63 -21.37
CA GLU A 186 4.02 -10.95 -20.92
C GLU A 186 5.30 -11.38 -21.65
N ARG A 187 5.39 -11.19 -22.98
CA ARG A 187 6.61 -11.45 -23.77
C ARG A 187 7.81 -10.62 -23.29
N LYS A 188 7.55 -9.44 -22.72
CA LYS A 188 8.57 -8.55 -22.14
C LYS A 188 8.88 -8.84 -20.67
N GLY A 189 8.30 -9.90 -20.11
CA GLY A 189 8.53 -10.33 -18.72
C GLY A 189 7.74 -9.54 -17.69
N TRP A 190 6.73 -8.79 -18.11
CA TRP A 190 5.84 -8.09 -17.20
C TRP A 190 4.77 -9.02 -16.65
N ASN A 191 4.47 -8.87 -15.37
CA ASN A 191 3.29 -9.48 -14.77
C ASN A 191 2.11 -8.52 -14.91
N ILE A 192 0.99 -9.01 -15.43
CA ILE A 192 -0.20 -8.20 -15.72
C ILE A 192 -1.35 -8.74 -14.90
N GLN A 193 -2.05 -7.82 -14.23
CA GLN A 193 -3.18 -8.16 -13.39
C GLN A 193 -4.36 -7.26 -13.74
N GLY A 194 -5.50 -7.90 -13.97
CA GLY A 194 -6.77 -7.24 -14.16
C GLY A 194 -7.46 -7.04 -12.81
N VAL A 195 -8.06 -5.87 -12.61
CA VAL A 195 -8.92 -5.61 -11.46
C VAL A 195 -10.23 -5.00 -11.91
N ALA A 196 -11.34 -5.45 -11.31
CA ALA A 196 -12.67 -4.92 -11.59
C ALA A 196 -13.46 -4.66 -10.30
N THR A 197 -14.54 -3.89 -10.40
CA THR A 197 -15.40 -3.55 -9.26
C THR A 197 -16.29 -4.71 -8.81
N THR A 198 -16.70 -5.58 -9.73
CA THR A 198 -17.56 -6.74 -9.45
C THR A 198 -16.91 -8.04 -9.93
N SER A 199 -17.30 -9.17 -9.32
CA SER A 199 -16.80 -10.49 -9.73
C SER A 199 -17.16 -10.81 -11.18
N SER A 200 -18.38 -10.48 -11.62
CA SER A 200 -18.81 -10.68 -12.99
C SER A 200 -17.97 -9.89 -14.00
N ALA A 201 -17.63 -8.63 -13.68
CA ALA A 201 -16.79 -7.81 -14.54
C ALA A 201 -15.34 -8.32 -14.59
N ALA A 202 -14.83 -8.87 -13.48
CA ALA A 202 -13.50 -9.50 -13.45
C ALA A 202 -13.47 -10.79 -14.27
N GLU A 203 -14.50 -11.64 -14.16
CA GLU A 203 -14.66 -12.86 -14.96
C GLU A 203 -14.75 -12.54 -16.45
N GLU A 204 -15.54 -11.52 -16.82
CA GLU A 204 -15.66 -11.06 -18.21
C GLU A 204 -14.32 -10.49 -18.72
N LEU A 205 -13.63 -9.67 -17.93
CA LEU A 205 -12.31 -9.14 -18.27
C LEU A 205 -11.33 -10.28 -18.54
N GLN A 206 -11.29 -11.29 -17.67
CA GLN A 206 -10.41 -12.44 -17.83
C GLN A 206 -10.78 -13.30 -19.03
N ALA A 207 -12.05 -13.65 -19.19
CA ALA A 207 -12.51 -14.49 -20.28
C ALA A 207 -12.24 -13.85 -21.66
N SER A 208 -12.38 -12.53 -21.73
CA SER A 208 -12.32 -11.81 -22.98
C SER A 208 -10.89 -11.36 -23.35
N SER A 209 -10.08 -10.93 -22.38
CA SER A 209 -8.69 -10.46 -22.62
C SER A 209 -7.60 -11.50 -22.35
N GLY A 210 -7.93 -12.57 -21.62
CA GLY A 210 -6.98 -13.55 -21.09
C GLY A 210 -6.14 -13.04 -19.92
N ILE A 211 -6.36 -11.81 -19.45
CA ILE A 211 -5.64 -11.26 -18.29
C ILE A 211 -6.22 -11.87 -17.02
N LYS A 212 -5.37 -12.48 -16.18
CA LYS A 212 -5.81 -12.95 -14.85
C LYS A 212 -6.40 -11.79 -14.07
N SER A 213 -7.66 -11.90 -13.67
CA SER A 213 -8.41 -10.80 -13.09
C SER A 213 -9.02 -11.17 -11.74
N ASN A 214 -9.07 -10.20 -10.83
CA ASN A 214 -9.75 -10.30 -9.54
C ASN A 214 -10.61 -9.05 -9.29
N THR A 215 -11.46 -9.08 -8.27
CA THR A 215 -12.10 -7.86 -7.78
C THR A 215 -11.08 -6.97 -7.07
N ILE A 216 -11.34 -5.66 -6.99
CA ILE A 216 -10.51 -4.74 -6.20
C ILE A 216 -10.38 -5.23 -4.75
N ALA A 217 -11.49 -5.65 -4.14
CA ALA A 217 -11.50 -6.18 -2.78
C ALA A 217 -10.67 -7.47 -2.66
N GLY A 218 -10.83 -8.41 -3.60
CA GLY A 218 -10.04 -9.64 -3.66
C GLY A 218 -8.55 -9.38 -3.83
N PHE A 219 -8.18 -8.44 -4.71
CA PHE A 219 -6.80 -8.03 -4.91
C PHE A 219 -6.15 -7.49 -3.62
N PHE A 220 -6.86 -6.62 -2.88
CA PHE A 220 -6.37 -6.13 -1.59
C PHE A 220 -6.34 -7.22 -0.53
N ALA A 221 -7.31 -8.14 -0.49
CA ALA A 221 -7.31 -9.27 0.43
C ALA A 221 -6.09 -10.19 0.20
N ASP A 222 -5.82 -10.54 -1.06
CA ASP A 222 -4.66 -11.36 -1.45
C ASP A 222 -3.35 -10.67 -1.06
N ARG A 223 -3.25 -9.37 -1.32
CA ARG A 223 -2.09 -8.55 -0.96
C ARG A 223 -1.89 -8.45 0.56
N ASN A 224 -2.96 -8.23 1.31
CA ASN A 224 -2.91 -8.11 2.77
C ASN A 224 -2.52 -9.45 3.42
N ASN A 225 -3.08 -10.56 2.94
CA ASN A 225 -2.70 -11.90 3.40
C ASN A 225 -1.23 -12.19 3.12
N ALA A 226 -0.75 -11.89 1.91
CA ALA A 226 0.67 -12.06 1.57
C ALA A 226 1.60 -11.21 2.47
N THR A 227 1.17 -9.98 2.79
CA THR A 227 1.92 -9.09 3.69
C THR A 227 1.95 -9.65 5.12
N LYS A 228 0.82 -10.19 5.60
CA LYS A 228 0.71 -10.82 6.90
C LYS A 228 1.58 -12.08 7.00
N ASP A 229 1.54 -12.96 6.01
CA ASP A 229 2.36 -14.17 5.99
C ASP A 229 3.86 -13.83 6.03
N LEU A 230 4.26 -12.81 5.25
CA LEU A 230 5.64 -12.31 5.27
C LEU A 230 6.03 -11.76 6.65
N SER A 231 5.13 -11.01 7.29
CA SER A 231 5.36 -10.48 8.64
C SER A 231 5.54 -11.60 9.68
N MET A 232 4.73 -12.67 9.59
CA MET A 232 4.82 -13.83 10.46
C MET A 232 6.10 -14.63 10.22
N GLU A 233 6.55 -14.77 8.97
CA GLU A 233 7.82 -15.42 8.65
C GLU A 233 9.01 -14.64 9.22
N ILE A 234 8.99 -13.31 9.07
CA ILE A 234 10.00 -12.43 9.68
C ILE A 234 10.00 -12.57 11.20
N GLU A 235 8.84 -12.61 11.84
CA GLU A 235 8.72 -12.76 13.30
C GLU A 235 9.19 -14.14 13.78
N ALA A 236 8.81 -15.21 13.09
CA ALA A 236 9.30 -16.56 13.38
C ALA A 236 10.82 -16.67 13.21
N LEU A 237 11.39 -15.99 12.21
CA LEU A 237 12.83 -15.92 12.01
C LEU A 237 13.51 -15.14 13.16
N LYS A 238 12.96 -13.99 13.57
CA LYS A 238 13.43 -13.24 14.74
C LYS A 238 13.42 -14.09 16.01
N TYR A 239 12.34 -14.84 16.26
CA TYR A 239 12.23 -15.72 17.42
C TYR A 239 13.28 -16.84 17.40
N LYS A 240 13.51 -17.48 16.23
CA LYS A 240 14.57 -18.49 16.07
C LYS A 240 15.96 -17.91 16.32
N LEU A 241 16.20 -16.66 15.95
CA LEU A 241 17.46 -15.97 16.20
C LEU A 241 17.66 -15.62 17.68
N GLN A 242 16.63 -15.14 18.36
CA GLN A 242 16.68 -14.83 19.80
C GLN A 242 16.89 -16.10 20.64
N THR A 243 16.21 -17.19 20.29
CA THR A 243 16.37 -18.49 20.97
C THR A 243 17.71 -19.16 20.64
N ALA A 244 18.24 -19.01 19.43
CA ALA A 244 19.61 -19.41 19.09
C ALA A 244 20.69 -18.59 19.85
N GLY A 245 20.36 -17.38 20.31
CA GLY A 245 21.22 -16.55 21.16
C GLY A 245 21.38 -17.06 22.60
N GLN A 246 20.47 -17.91 23.10
CA GLN A 246 20.56 -18.47 24.46
C GLN A 246 21.61 -19.60 24.61
N GLY A 247 22.38 -19.90 23.55
CA GLY A 247 23.48 -20.87 23.57
C GLY A 247 24.55 -20.59 22.52
N ARG A 248 24.83 -19.32 22.19
CA ARG A 248 25.70 -18.97 21.07
C ARG A 248 27.18 -19.20 21.38
N ASP A 249 27.85 -19.94 20.49
CA ASP A 249 29.32 -19.99 20.37
C ASP A 249 29.83 -18.57 20.04
N PRO A 250 30.78 -18.00 20.81
CA PRO A 250 31.36 -16.68 20.57
C PRO A 250 32.03 -16.51 19.20
N ALA A 251 32.21 -17.59 18.42
CA ALA A 251 32.73 -17.56 17.05
C ALA A 251 31.68 -17.29 15.94
N ALA A 252 30.39 -17.14 16.25
CA ALA A 252 29.36 -16.93 15.24
C ALA A 252 29.42 -15.51 14.61
N PRO A 253 29.24 -15.37 13.28
CA PRO A 253 29.34 -14.08 12.58
C PRO A 253 28.30 -13.07 13.09
N ARG A 254 28.71 -11.82 13.21
CA ARG A 254 27.91 -10.71 13.78
C ARG A 254 26.84 -10.18 12.84
N ILE A 255 27.00 -10.40 11.54
CA ILE A 255 26.06 -10.00 10.50
C ILE A 255 25.68 -11.25 9.72
N GLU A 256 24.39 -11.59 9.69
CA GLU A 256 23.88 -12.66 8.83
C GLU A 256 23.15 -12.03 7.65
N VAL A 257 23.41 -12.53 6.44
CA VAL A 257 22.74 -12.08 5.22
C VAL A 257 21.90 -13.23 4.70
N LYS A 258 20.57 -13.04 4.63
CA LYS A 258 19.67 -14.03 4.01
C LYS A 258 18.98 -13.47 2.79
N HIS A 259 18.91 -14.33 1.79
CA HIS A 259 18.09 -14.15 0.61
C HIS A 259 16.77 -14.87 0.84
N LEU A 260 15.68 -14.11 0.96
CA LEU A 260 14.34 -14.67 1.06
C LEU A 260 13.60 -14.43 -0.26
N GLU A 261 13.10 -15.52 -0.84
CA GLU A 261 12.17 -15.47 -1.97
C GLU A 261 10.75 -15.51 -1.43
N ALA A 262 10.08 -14.37 -1.40
CA ALA A 262 8.65 -14.34 -1.11
C ALA A 262 7.87 -14.66 -2.40
N LYS A 263 7.17 -15.78 -2.41
CA LYS A 263 6.20 -16.14 -3.45
C LYS A 263 4.80 -16.15 -2.83
N SER A 264 3.90 -15.30 -3.31
CA SER A 264 2.46 -15.49 -3.09
C SER A 264 1.80 -15.82 -4.43
N PHE A 265 0.57 -16.37 -4.36
CA PHE A 265 -0.19 -16.86 -5.52
C PHE A 265 -0.21 -15.81 -6.66
N ASP A 266 0.53 -16.07 -7.73
CA ASP A 266 0.77 -15.21 -8.93
C ASP A 266 1.49 -13.87 -8.75
N LEU A 267 2.20 -13.66 -7.63
CA LEU A 267 3.11 -12.52 -7.45
C LEU A 267 4.50 -13.00 -7.05
N ASN A 268 5.48 -12.80 -7.94
CA ASN A 268 6.90 -12.95 -7.63
C ASN A 268 7.43 -11.61 -7.10
N PHE A 269 7.67 -11.53 -5.79
CA PHE A 269 8.16 -10.31 -5.13
C PHE A 269 9.69 -10.17 -5.21
N GLY A 270 10.35 -11.03 -5.99
CA GLY A 270 11.80 -11.05 -6.17
C GLY A 270 12.56 -11.55 -4.93
N THR A 271 13.87 -11.67 -5.06
CA THR A 271 14.77 -12.04 -3.96
C THR A 271 15.18 -10.78 -3.20
N ASN A 272 14.67 -10.61 -1.98
CA ASN A 272 15.06 -9.47 -1.14
C ASN A 272 16.24 -9.87 -0.22
N ARG A 273 17.25 -9.01 -0.11
CA ARG A 273 18.40 -9.21 0.80
C ARG A 273 18.06 -8.58 2.15
N TYR A 274 18.07 -9.42 3.18
CA TYR A 274 17.91 -8.99 4.56
C TYR A 274 19.25 -9.12 5.28
N THR A 275 19.69 -8.01 5.88
CA THR A 275 20.92 -7.95 6.69
C THR A 275 20.50 -7.87 8.16
N PHE A 276 20.96 -8.85 8.94
CA PHE A 276 20.61 -8.99 10.35
C PHE A 276 21.81 -8.54 11.19
N ASP A 277 21.66 -7.46 11.94
CA ASP A 277 22.66 -7.02 12.91
C ASP A 277 22.32 -7.64 14.28
N HIS A 278 23.14 -8.62 14.67
CA HIS A 278 22.93 -9.38 15.91
C HIS A 278 23.28 -8.62 17.19
N LYS A 279 23.89 -7.43 17.12
CA LYS A 279 24.19 -6.59 18.30
C LYS A 279 23.06 -5.60 18.60
N THR A 280 22.43 -5.08 17.56
CA THR A 280 21.37 -4.06 17.70
C THR A 280 19.96 -4.63 17.58
N GLU A 281 19.83 -5.94 17.32
CA GLU A 281 18.56 -6.63 17.04
C GLU A 281 17.79 -6.00 15.86
N SER A 282 18.52 -5.36 14.95
CA SER A 282 17.95 -4.64 13.80
C SER A 282 17.91 -5.55 12.57
N VAL A 283 16.81 -5.48 11.84
CA VAL A 283 16.67 -6.12 10.52
C VAL A 283 16.60 -5.02 9.47
N TYR A 284 17.53 -5.07 8.52
CA TYR A 284 17.60 -4.11 7.42
C TYR A 284 17.24 -4.80 6.11
N LYS A 285 16.32 -4.19 5.34
CA LYS A 285 15.97 -4.59 3.98
C LYS A 285 16.66 -3.62 3.01
N SER A 286 17.42 -4.15 2.05
CA SER A 286 17.91 -3.33 0.94
C SER A 286 17.04 -3.57 -0.29
N ASP A 287 16.63 -2.50 -0.99
CA ASP A 287 16.11 -2.65 -2.34
C ASP A 287 17.21 -3.26 -3.25
N GLY A 288 16.84 -3.99 -4.28
CA GLY A 288 17.78 -4.68 -5.17
C GLY A 288 18.66 -3.76 -6.04
N GLY A 289 18.79 -2.47 -5.72
CA GLY A 289 19.50 -1.47 -6.49
C GLY A 289 21.02 -1.68 -6.60
N LEU A 290 21.64 -1.03 -7.59
CA LEU A 290 23.09 -1.11 -7.86
C LEU A 290 23.94 -0.71 -6.64
N MET A 291 23.52 0.34 -5.91
CA MET A 291 24.21 0.81 -4.70
C MET A 291 24.16 -0.22 -3.57
N SER A 292 23.04 -0.91 -3.38
CA SER A 292 22.89 -2.02 -2.41
C SER A 292 23.82 -3.20 -2.74
N ARG A 293 24.08 -3.46 -4.02
CA ARG A 293 25.02 -4.51 -4.47
C ARG A 293 26.48 -4.12 -4.21
N VAL A 294 26.83 -2.85 -4.42
CA VAL A 294 28.18 -2.31 -4.14
C VAL A 294 28.46 -2.27 -2.64
N ALA A 295 27.49 -1.83 -1.83
CA ALA A 295 27.59 -1.86 -0.37
C ALA A 295 27.75 -3.29 0.16
N GLY A 296 27.04 -4.26 -0.43
CA GLY A 296 27.19 -5.68 -0.13
C GLY A 296 28.61 -6.21 -0.38
N LEU A 297 29.22 -5.87 -1.51
CA LEU A 297 30.60 -6.25 -1.83
C LEU A 297 31.63 -5.62 -0.87
N LEU A 298 31.38 -4.39 -0.42
CA LEU A 298 32.25 -3.71 0.54
C LEU A 298 32.18 -4.33 1.94
N LEU A 299 30.99 -4.72 2.40
CA LEU A 299 30.82 -5.45 3.67
C LEU A 299 31.45 -6.84 3.63
N ASP A 300 31.21 -7.61 2.55
CA ASP A 300 31.80 -8.94 2.40
C ASP A 300 33.34 -8.87 2.35
N ALA A 301 33.90 -7.81 1.74
CA ALA A 301 35.34 -7.56 1.74
C ALA A 301 35.88 -7.17 3.13
N ALA A 302 35.12 -6.37 3.90
CA ALA A 302 35.48 -5.99 5.27
C ALA A 302 35.49 -7.21 6.21
N GLU A 303 34.50 -8.11 6.10
CA GLU A 303 34.46 -9.37 6.85
C GLU A 303 35.63 -10.29 6.50
N LYS A 304 35.97 -10.41 5.21
CA LYS A 304 37.09 -11.23 4.74
C LYS A 304 38.45 -10.74 5.27
N HIS A 305 38.61 -9.43 5.48
CA HIS A 305 39.81 -8.85 6.06
C HIS A 305 39.83 -8.88 7.60
N ARG A 306 38.67 -8.95 8.26
CA ARG A 306 38.55 -9.08 9.72
C ARG A 306 39.14 -10.39 10.25
N GLY A 307 38.92 -11.50 9.53
CA GLY A 307 39.54 -12.80 9.86
C GLY A 307 41.07 -12.83 9.75
N GLY A 308 41.66 -11.88 9.01
CA GLY A 308 43.11 -11.67 8.95
C GLY A 308 43.64 -10.75 10.07
N ALA A 309 42.88 -9.71 10.43
CA ALA A 309 43.22 -8.80 11.51
C ALA A 309 43.17 -9.48 12.89
N GLU A 310 42.18 -10.36 13.14
CA GLU A 310 42.04 -11.12 14.39
C GLU A 310 43.13 -12.19 14.56
N LYS A 311 43.71 -12.71 13.47
CA LYS A 311 44.89 -13.58 13.53
C LYS A 311 46.19 -12.83 13.85
N LEU A 312 46.28 -11.55 13.46
CA LEU A 312 47.46 -10.72 13.69
C LEU A 312 47.48 -10.07 15.08
N THR A 313 46.32 -9.86 15.73
CA THR A 313 46.23 -9.33 17.09
C THR A 313 46.71 -10.30 18.16
N GLY A 314 46.69 -11.61 17.89
CA GLY A 314 47.18 -12.66 18.80
C GLY A 314 48.69 -12.86 18.85
N GLU A 315 49.44 -12.42 17.83
CA GLU A 315 50.89 -12.72 17.68
C GLU A 315 51.78 -11.50 17.30
N ALA A 316 51.26 -10.26 17.30
CA ALA A 316 52.05 -9.08 16.91
C ALA A 316 53.07 -8.64 17.97
N SER A 317 54.31 -9.11 17.85
CA SER A 317 55.41 -8.77 18.75
C SER A 317 56.28 -7.60 18.27
N THR A 318 56.17 -7.22 16.98
CA THR A 318 57.00 -6.17 16.39
C THR A 318 56.24 -4.87 16.05
N LEU A 319 56.95 -3.75 15.99
CA LEU A 319 56.37 -2.43 15.68
C LEU A 319 55.72 -2.37 14.28
N GLY A 320 56.26 -3.11 13.32
CA GLY A 320 55.73 -3.20 11.95
C GLY A 320 54.43 -4.00 11.85
N GLU A 321 54.27 -5.05 12.66
CA GLU A 321 53.02 -5.82 12.75
C GLU A 321 51.91 -5.01 13.42
N ARG A 322 52.25 -4.25 14.47
CA ARG A 322 51.30 -3.31 15.12
C ARG A 322 50.83 -2.21 14.16
N LEU A 323 51.71 -1.71 13.29
CA LEU A 323 51.35 -0.72 12.27
C LEU A 323 50.41 -1.32 11.20
N LYS A 324 50.63 -2.59 10.80
CA LYS A 324 49.74 -3.32 9.88
C LYS A 324 48.36 -3.58 10.50
N VAL A 325 48.31 -3.97 11.77
CA VAL A 325 47.04 -4.15 12.50
C VAL A 325 46.27 -2.83 12.54
N PHE A 326 46.92 -1.73 12.94
CA PHE A 326 46.31 -0.40 12.97
C PHE A 326 45.81 0.08 11.59
N ALA A 327 46.58 -0.17 10.52
CA ALA A 327 46.16 0.15 9.16
C ALA A 327 44.96 -0.70 8.72
N SER A 328 44.93 -1.99 9.07
CA SER A 328 43.81 -2.88 8.77
C SER A 328 42.53 -2.51 9.51
N GLU A 329 42.62 -2.12 10.79
CA GLU A 329 41.48 -1.65 11.58
C GLU A 329 40.91 -0.33 11.04
N LYS A 330 41.77 0.60 10.61
CA LYS A 330 41.35 1.85 9.97
C LYS A 330 40.64 1.62 8.63
N VAL A 331 41.11 0.66 7.83
CA VAL A 331 40.49 0.32 6.53
C VAL A 331 39.15 -0.40 6.72
N VAL A 332 39.06 -1.34 7.66
CA VAL A 332 37.81 -2.01 8.03
C VAL A 332 36.78 -1.00 8.56
N GLY A 333 37.19 -0.11 9.47
CA GLY A 333 36.30 0.95 9.98
C GLY A 333 35.87 1.96 8.91
N LEU A 334 36.72 2.25 7.92
CA LEU A 334 36.35 3.11 6.79
C LEU A 334 35.31 2.41 5.89
N ALA A 335 35.51 1.12 5.59
CA ALA A 335 34.60 0.32 4.78
C ALA A 335 33.23 0.10 5.45
N GLU A 336 33.20 -0.15 6.76
CA GLU A 336 31.98 -0.22 7.57
C GLU A 336 31.22 1.12 7.54
N SER A 337 31.92 2.25 7.74
CA SER A 337 31.29 3.59 7.73
C SER A 337 30.78 4.03 6.34
N LEU A 338 31.43 3.57 5.26
CA LEU A 338 31.01 3.83 3.88
C LEU A 338 29.84 2.93 3.49
N GLY A 339 29.82 1.68 3.96
CA GLY A 339 28.68 0.76 3.81
C GLY A 339 27.42 1.32 4.49
N GLU A 340 27.53 1.80 5.72
CA GLU A 340 26.42 2.42 6.46
C GLU A 340 25.88 3.68 5.80
N LYS A 341 26.73 4.51 5.18
CA LYS A 341 26.30 5.75 4.51
C LYS A 341 25.72 5.54 3.10
N MET A 342 26.03 4.43 2.45
CA MET A 342 25.59 4.15 1.07
C MET A 342 24.37 3.23 0.96
N ILE A 343 23.84 2.73 2.08
CA ILE A 343 22.60 1.98 2.13
C ILE A 343 21.48 2.92 2.60
N SER A 344 20.49 3.17 1.74
CA SER A 344 19.25 3.80 2.19
C SER A 344 18.45 2.77 2.98
N TYR A 345 18.53 2.85 4.31
CA TYR A 345 17.79 1.95 5.19
C TYR A 345 16.31 2.37 5.25
N GLU A 346 15.40 1.46 4.90
CA GLU A 346 14.06 1.44 5.50
C GLU A 346 14.12 0.53 6.73
N LYS A 347 14.12 1.13 7.93
CA LYS A 347 14.00 0.37 9.18
C LYS A 347 12.58 -0.20 9.21
N VAL A 348 12.44 -1.52 9.19
CA VAL A 348 11.12 -2.17 9.28
C VAL A 348 10.52 -1.83 10.66
N GLY A 349 9.59 -0.88 10.69
CA GLY A 349 8.91 -0.40 11.89
C GLY A 349 7.90 -1.42 12.40
N VAL A 350 7.80 -1.57 13.72
CA VAL A 350 6.87 -2.48 14.42
C VAL A 350 5.47 -1.85 14.58
N VAL A 351 4.98 -1.07 13.61
CA VAL A 351 3.72 -0.33 13.77
C VAL A 351 2.88 -0.34 12.48
N GLU A 352 2.46 -1.53 12.06
CA GLU A 352 1.28 -1.73 11.20
C GLU A 352 0.41 -2.90 11.72
N ALA A 353 0.54 -3.23 13.01
CA ALA A 353 -0.26 -4.24 13.69
C ALA A 353 -1.13 -3.59 14.78
N GLN A 354 -1.97 -2.63 14.36
CA GLN A 354 -3.20 -2.24 15.06
C GLN A 354 -4.08 -1.47 14.08
N ALA A 355 -4.78 -2.22 13.23
CA ALA A 355 -6.08 -1.89 12.66
C ALA A 355 -6.83 -3.21 12.45
#